data_AF-A0A7S1KK12-F1
#
_entry.id   AF-A0A7S1KK12-F1
#
_cell.length_a   1.000
_cell.length_b   1.000
_cell.length_c   1.000
_cell.angle_alpha   90.00
_cell.angle_beta   90.00
_cell.angle_gamma   90.00
#
_symmetry.space_group_name_H-M   'P 1'
#
loop_
_entity.id
_entity.type
_entity.pdbx_description
1 polymer ?
#
loop_
_entity_poly.entity_id
_entity_poly.type
_entity_poly.pdbx_seq_one_letter_code
_entity_poly.pdbx_strand_id
1 'polypeptide(L)'
;CIQCPKGNYCPEGSVWPQPCPENYFCNVSTAEPYYCPNGTWSNFTELEDPSNCTEALKAEYSQFGQMQGSCSAGHLCIMGVNTSTPLSFADERFGEPAIQYGGLCPSGHY
;
A
#
# COMPACT_ATOMS: atom_id res chain seq x y z
N CYS A 1 27.62 -13.03 -9.17
CA CYS A 1 26.60 -12.58 -8.20
C CYS A 1 25.36 -13.45 -8.38
N ILE A 2 24.75 -13.91 -7.28
CA ILE A 2 23.51 -14.68 -7.31
C ILE A 2 22.35 -13.67 -7.27
N GLN A 3 21.31 -13.86 -8.09
CA GLN A 3 20.14 -12.99 -8.04
C GLN A 3 19.29 -13.30 -6.80
N CYS A 4 18.78 -12.24 -6.17
CA CYS A 4 17.84 -12.42 -5.07
C CYS A 4 16.53 -13.02 -5.61
N PRO A 5 16.04 -14.13 -5.04
CA PRO A 5 14.77 -14.71 -5.47
C PRO A 5 13.62 -13.78 -5.12
N LYS A 6 12.53 -13.86 -5.91
CA LYS A 6 11.28 -13.15 -5.61
C LYS A 6 10.72 -13.57 -4.23
N GLY A 7 9.96 -12.68 -3.62
CA GLY A 7 9.46 -12.85 -2.24
C GLY A 7 10.54 -12.68 -1.18
N ASN A 8 11.77 -12.34 -1.58
CA ASN A 8 12.90 -12.11 -0.68
C ASN A 8 13.66 -10.84 -1.08
N TYR A 9 14.32 -10.23 -0.11
CA TYR A 9 15.24 -9.12 -0.33
C TYR A 9 16.65 -9.49 0.15
N CYS A 10 17.66 -8.92 -0.53
CA CYS A 10 19.06 -9.21 -0.30
C CYS A 10 19.82 -7.88 -0.12
N PRO A 11 19.97 -7.39 1.12
CA PRO A 11 20.70 -6.14 1.36
C PRO A 11 22.18 -6.29 0.99
N GLU A 12 22.88 -5.17 0.80
CA GLU A 12 24.29 -5.19 0.43
C GLU A 12 25.12 -5.99 1.44
N GLY A 13 25.94 -6.92 0.94
CA GLY A 13 26.74 -7.81 1.78
C GLY A 13 25.98 -9.00 2.39
N SER A 14 24.69 -9.20 2.07
CA SER A 14 23.95 -10.37 2.52
C SER A 14 24.42 -11.64 1.81
N VAL A 15 24.65 -12.69 2.61
CA VAL A 15 24.96 -14.05 2.12
C VAL A 15 23.68 -14.85 1.89
N TRP A 16 22.59 -14.48 2.58
CA TRP A 16 21.34 -15.23 2.57
C TRP A 16 20.14 -14.30 2.26
N PRO A 17 19.23 -14.71 1.36
CA PRO A 17 18.01 -13.96 1.12
C PRO A 17 17.19 -13.88 2.41
N GLN A 18 16.62 -12.70 2.67
CA GLN A 18 15.71 -12.47 3.77
C GLN A 18 14.27 -12.43 3.24
N PRO A 19 13.29 -13.04 3.94
CA PRO A 19 11.90 -13.02 3.49
C PRO A 19 11.37 -11.60 3.45
N CYS A 20 10.56 -11.28 2.45
CA CYS A 20 9.93 -9.98 2.35
C CYS A 20 9.00 -9.77 3.56
N PRO A 21 9.16 -8.67 4.32
CA PRO A 21 8.30 -8.40 5.47
C PRO A 21 6.86 -8.10 5.04
N GLU A 22 5.92 -8.32 5.95
CA GLU A 22 4.53 -7.86 5.78
C GLU A 22 4.47 -6.38 5.44
N ASN A 23 3.46 -5.98 4.66
CA ASN A 23 3.22 -4.63 4.13
C ASN A 23 4.14 -4.23 2.98
N TYR A 24 5.11 -5.08 2.63
CA TYR A 24 6.04 -4.87 1.53
C TYR A 24 5.91 -5.97 0.48
N PHE A 25 6.38 -5.69 -0.73
CA PHE A 25 6.61 -6.63 -1.80
C PHE A 25 8.07 -6.59 -2.27
N CYS A 26 8.58 -7.75 -2.68
CA CYS A 26 9.95 -7.95 -3.11
C CYS A 26 9.97 -8.71 -4.43
N ASN A 27 10.25 -8.01 -5.52
CA ASN A 27 10.42 -8.60 -6.84
C ASN A 27 11.81 -9.26 -6.99
N VAL A 28 12.10 -9.81 -8.17
CA VAL A 28 13.42 -10.39 -8.46
C VAL A 28 14.53 -9.33 -8.35
N SER A 29 15.65 -9.69 -7.71
CA SER A 29 16.78 -8.77 -7.49
C SER A 29 16.45 -7.55 -6.60
N THR A 30 15.52 -7.70 -5.66
CA THR A 30 15.24 -6.69 -4.63
C THR A 30 16.38 -6.59 -3.62
N ALA A 31 16.99 -5.41 -3.50
CA ALA A 31 17.96 -5.12 -2.44
C ALA A 31 17.27 -4.69 -1.13
N GLU A 32 16.22 -3.88 -1.27
CA GLU A 32 15.41 -3.35 -0.18
C GLU A 32 13.92 -3.50 -0.50
N PRO A 33 13.08 -3.92 0.46
CA PRO A 33 11.67 -4.18 0.24
C PRO A 33 10.88 -2.91 -0.11
N TYR A 34 9.87 -3.03 -0.99
CA TYR A 34 9.02 -1.90 -1.41
C TYR A 34 7.67 -1.95 -0.73
N TYR A 35 7.18 -0.82 -0.21
CA TYR A 35 5.82 -0.77 0.35
C TYR A 35 4.77 -1.13 -0.69
N CYS A 36 3.71 -1.83 -0.26
CA CYS A 36 2.51 -1.97 -1.07
C CYS A 36 2.03 -0.58 -1.56
N PRO A 37 1.51 -0.49 -2.81
CA PRO A 37 1.10 0.77 -3.39
C PRO A 37 0.03 1.47 -2.55
N ASN A 38 -0.07 2.80 -2.71
CA ASN A 38 -0.99 3.63 -1.94
C ASN A 38 -2.43 3.10 -1.99
N GLY A 39 -3.09 3.04 -0.84
CA GLY A 39 -4.46 2.53 -0.75
C GLY A 39 -4.58 1.01 -0.77
N THR A 40 -3.45 0.30 -0.83
CA THR A 40 -3.39 -1.14 -0.62
C THR A 40 -2.61 -1.48 0.63
N TRP A 41 -2.78 -2.69 1.13
CA TRP A 41 -2.11 -3.22 2.30
C TRP A 41 -1.90 -4.73 2.15
N SER A 42 -0.96 -5.30 2.89
CA SER A 42 -0.78 -6.75 2.90
C SER A 42 -0.22 -7.20 4.24
N ASN A 43 -0.84 -8.21 4.85
CA ASN A 43 -0.30 -8.84 6.05
C ASN A 43 0.53 -10.10 5.75
N PHE A 44 0.74 -10.41 4.47
CA PHE A 44 1.50 -11.58 4.07
C PHE A 44 2.99 -11.28 3.98
N THR A 45 3.80 -12.19 4.51
CA THR A 45 5.24 -12.23 4.27
C THR A 45 5.54 -12.86 2.90
N GLU A 46 6.74 -12.62 2.39
CA GLU A 46 7.23 -13.17 1.12
C GLU A 46 6.42 -12.74 -0.11
N LEU A 47 5.80 -11.56 -0.04
CA LEU A 47 5.03 -11.01 -1.14
C LEU A 47 5.95 -10.70 -2.34
N GLU A 48 5.61 -11.24 -3.49
CA GLU A 48 6.47 -11.20 -4.68
C GLU A 48 6.15 -9.99 -5.59
N ASP A 49 4.87 -9.59 -5.61
CA ASP A 49 4.35 -8.61 -6.56
C ASP A 49 3.36 -7.64 -5.89
N PRO A 50 3.33 -6.37 -6.34
CA PRO A 50 2.42 -5.36 -5.80
C PRO A 50 0.94 -5.68 -6.08
N SER A 51 0.65 -6.49 -7.11
CA SER A 51 -0.71 -6.94 -7.41
C SER A 51 -1.28 -7.91 -6.38
N ASN A 52 -0.44 -8.50 -5.52
CA ASN A 52 -0.90 -9.33 -4.40
C ASN A 52 -1.23 -8.49 -3.15
N CYS A 53 -1.08 -7.16 -3.20
CA CYS A 53 -1.55 -6.28 -2.15
C CYS A 53 -3.08 -6.15 -2.20
N THR A 54 -3.71 -6.16 -1.03
CA THR A 54 -5.16 -6.07 -0.86
C THR A 54 -5.58 -4.60 -0.83
N GLU A 55 -6.65 -4.24 -1.54
CA GLU A 55 -7.17 -2.87 -1.50
C GLU A 55 -7.82 -2.55 -0.14
N ALA A 56 -7.67 -1.30 0.32
CA ALA A 56 -8.40 -0.80 1.46
C ALA A 56 -9.89 -0.70 1.13
N LEU A 57 -10.73 -1.34 1.95
CA LEU A 57 -12.18 -1.39 1.79
C LEU A 57 -12.85 -0.13 2.37
N LYS A 58 -14.16 -0.01 2.09
CA LYS A 58 -14.97 1.16 2.45
C LYS A 58 -14.82 1.53 3.94
N ALA A 59 -14.73 2.84 4.17
CA ALA A 59 -14.57 3.53 5.45
C ALA A 59 -13.19 3.45 6.08
N GLU A 60 -12.22 2.78 5.45
CA GLU A 60 -10.85 2.64 5.96
C GLU A 60 -9.81 3.11 4.94
N TYR A 61 -8.63 3.50 5.46
CA TYR A 61 -7.50 3.91 4.66
C TYR A 61 -6.25 3.10 5.04
N SER A 62 -5.36 2.91 4.07
CA SER A 62 -4.08 2.22 4.29
C SER A 62 -2.90 3.09 3.89
N GLN A 63 -1.90 3.15 4.76
CA GLN A 63 -0.68 3.93 4.54
C GLN A 63 0.51 3.02 4.78
N PHE A 64 1.55 3.13 3.94
CA PHE A 64 2.77 2.32 4.03
C PHE A 64 2.49 0.80 3.96
N GLY A 65 1.54 0.41 3.11
CA GLY A 65 1.13 -0.99 3.00
C GLY A 65 0.42 -1.58 4.23
N GLN A 66 0.07 -0.74 5.21
CA GLN A 66 -0.59 -1.13 6.46
C GLN A 66 -1.99 -0.52 6.55
N MET A 67 -2.91 -1.28 7.15
CA MET A 67 -4.23 -0.78 7.50
C MET A 67 -4.12 0.20 8.68
N GLN A 68 -4.47 1.46 8.46
CA GLN A 68 -4.32 2.51 9.48
C GLN A 68 -5.60 2.71 10.30
N GLY A 69 -6.77 2.47 9.69
CA GLY A 69 -8.07 2.57 10.34
C GLY A 69 -9.05 3.43 9.56
N SER A 70 -10.03 4.01 10.25
CA SER A 70 -11.17 4.68 9.61
C SER A 70 -10.88 6.12 9.16
N CYS A 71 -11.55 6.56 8.10
CA CYS A 71 -11.56 7.96 7.65
C CYS A 71 -11.99 8.91 8.79
N SER A 72 -11.42 10.11 8.82
CA SER A 72 -11.81 11.17 9.76
C SER A 72 -13.23 11.64 9.49
N ALA A 73 -13.94 12.09 10.54
CA ALA A 73 -15.29 12.62 10.42
C ALA A 73 -15.39 13.69 9.31
N GLY A 74 -16.49 13.66 8.55
CA GLY A 74 -16.68 14.51 7.37
C GLY A 74 -15.94 14.03 6.10
N HIS A 75 -15.26 12.88 6.15
CA HIS A 75 -14.59 12.28 4.99
C HIS A 75 -15.04 10.84 4.77
N LEU A 76 -15.13 10.45 3.50
CA LEU A 76 -15.54 9.15 3.03
C LEU A 76 -14.35 8.43 2.38
N CYS A 77 -13.97 7.28 2.93
CA CYS A 77 -13.07 6.33 2.29
C CYS A 77 -13.93 5.30 1.53
N ILE A 78 -13.73 5.12 0.23
CA ILE A 78 -14.49 4.13 -0.56
C ILE A 78 -13.59 2.97 -0.97
N MET A 79 -12.48 3.26 -1.65
CA MET A 79 -11.52 2.27 -2.14
C MET A 79 -10.15 2.92 -2.32
N GLY A 80 -9.07 2.23 -1.99
CA GLY A 80 -7.73 2.66 -2.39
C GLY A 80 -7.27 3.99 -1.77
N VAL A 81 -7.82 4.39 -0.62
CA VAL A 81 -7.47 5.66 0.03
C VAL A 81 -6.25 5.48 0.94
N ASN A 82 -5.28 6.39 0.86
CA ASN A 82 -4.06 6.34 1.69
C ASN A 82 -3.97 7.39 2.81
N THR A 83 -5.04 8.16 2.99
CA THR A 83 -5.13 9.27 3.93
C THR A 83 -6.45 9.25 4.68
N SER A 84 -6.46 9.70 5.94
CA SER A 84 -7.70 9.81 6.72
C SER A 84 -8.59 10.97 6.28
N THR A 85 -8.07 11.93 5.51
CA THR A 85 -8.79 13.13 5.05
C THR A 85 -8.67 13.31 3.53
N PRO A 86 -9.26 12.42 2.71
CA PRO A 86 -9.26 12.56 1.25
C PRO A 86 -10.04 13.80 0.81
N LEU A 87 -9.39 14.71 0.08
CA LEU A 87 -9.97 16.00 -0.32
C LEU A 87 -10.73 15.96 -1.67
N SER A 88 -10.53 14.90 -2.48
CA SER A 88 -11.19 14.70 -3.77
C SER A 88 -11.27 13.22 -4.15
N PHE A 89 -12.27 12.85 -4.96
CA PHE A 89 -12.50 11.49 -5.51
C PHE A 89 -11.38 10.95 -6.41
N ALA A 90 -10.33 11.75 -6.63
CA ALA A 90 -9.03 11.38 -7.16
C ALA A 90 -8.02 12.39 -6.58
N ASP A 91 -7.01 11.94 -5.84
CA ASP A 91 -5.80 12.75 -5.57
C ASP A 91 -4.75 12.34 -6.61
N GLU A 92 -4.72 13.06 -7.74
CA GLU A 92 -3.69 12.90 -8.77
C GLU A 92 -2.37 13.59 -8.34
N ARG A 93 -1.78 13.20 -7.21
CA ARG A 93 -0.41 13.63 -6.91
C ARG A 93 0.58 12.48 -7.07
N PHE A 94 1.57 12.76 -7.91
CA PHE A 94 2.68 11.90 -8.37
C PHE A 94 2.46 11.04 -9.62
N GLY A 95 1.47 11.33 -10.46
CA GLY A 95 1.44 10.78 -11.83
C GLY A 95 1.40 9.24 -11.91
N GLU A 96 0.98 8.57 -10.84
CA GLU A 96 0.83 7.12 -10.75
C GLU A 96 -0.65 6.75 -10.60
N PRO A 97 -1.11 5.66 -11.23
CA PRO A 97 -2.51 5.27 -11.33
C PRO A 97 -3.04 4.61 -10.03
N ALA A 98 -2.87 5.25 -8.88
CA ALA A 98 -3.58 4.83 -7.67
C ALA A 98 -4.99 5.39 -7.75
N ILE A 99 -5.96 4.53 -8.08
CA ILE A 99 -7.36 4.92 -8.16
C ILE A 99 -7.91 5.07 -6.74
N GLN A 100 -7.64 6.21 -6.10
CA GLN A 100 -8.13 6.52 -4.76
C GLN A 100 -9.57 7.03 -4.83
N TYR A 101 -10.53 6.19 -4.50
CA TYR A 101 -11.93 6.61 -4.38
C TYR A 101 -12.21 7.02 -2.93
N GLY A 102 -12.19 8.32 -2.66
CA GLY A 102 -12.56 8.90 -1.37
C GLY A 102 -12.79 10.40 -1.47
N GLY A 103 -13.38 11.03 -0.47
CA GLY A 103 -13.64 12.47 -0.55
C GLY A 103 -14.38 13.04 0.64
N LEU A 104 -14.85 14.28 0.51
CA LEU A 104 -15.71 14.93 1.51
C LEU A 104 -17.10 14.29 1.54
N CYS A 105 -17.68 14.18 2.73
CA CYS A 105 -19.07 13.79 2.89
C CYS A 105 -20.01 14.81 2.22
N PRO A 106 -21.08 14.37 1.53
CA PRO A 106 -22.08 15.28 1.00
C PRO A 106 -22.81 16.02 2.12
N SER A 107 -23.33 17.21 1.81
CA SER A 107 -24.07 18.06 2.77
C SER A 107 -25.10 17.24 3.56
N GLY A 108 -25.07 17.35 4.89
CA GLY A 108 -25.96 16.63 5.80
C GLY A 108 -25.48 15.25 6.28
N HIS A 109 -24.27 14.82 5.91
CA HIS A 109 -23.64 13.57 6.36
C HIS A 109 -22.33 13.87 7.12
N TYR A 110 -21.94 13.02 8.08
CA TYR A 110 -20.73 13.17 8.91
C TYR A 110 -19.94 11.86 9.02
#